data_AF-A0A416SPJ5-F1
#
_entry.id   AF-A0A416SPJ5-F1
#
_cell.length_a   1.000
_cell.length_b   1.000
_cell.length_c   1.000
_cell.angle_alpha   90.00
_cell.angle_beta   90.00
_cell.angle_gamma   90.00
#
_symmetry.space_group_name_H-M   'P 1'
#
loop_
_entity.id
_entity.type
_entity.pdbx_description
1 polymer ?
#
loop_
_entity_poly.entity_id
_entity_poly.type
_entity_poly.pdbx_seq_one_letter_code
_entity_poly.pdbx_strand_id
1 'polypeptide(L)'
;MFKEGKGADEVKKIVEGGLNKAFVNELLEILKQKRITLDEFNNLRLRDVAELTDSEKEILKFIRNSVPMPNENTLMQKVITVEDIEKYLNGTYTQVGGCVTRAIDVENLKTYDDLYKGLRLDYPESVFNPTEDDVMGMIRFTTEDFKKITIPYRTEMGGNASGETPFTGNGFTKATNGNIIPEFQCSKYIDIKDGAQLIELRKDGTEKLRAIYDKDTKKFVEIKR
;
A
#
# COMPACT_ATOMS: atom_id res chain seq x y z
N MET A 1 -38.36 18.07 28.90
CA MET A 1 -37.24 17.20 29.32
C MET A 1 -36.58 16.66 28.05
N PHE A 2 -35.76 17.47 27.40
CA PHE A 2 -35.06 17.11 26.17
C PHE A 2 -33.60 16.84 26.56
N LYS A 3 -33.13 15.62 26.32
CA LYS A 3 -31.74 15.25 26.57
C LYS A 3 -30.84 16.07 25.64
N GLU A 4 -29.93 16.83 26.23
CA GLU A 4 -28.90 17.59 25.51
C GLU A 4 -28.10 16.63 24.63
N GLY A 5 -27.99 17.01 23.35
CA GLY A 5 -27.25 16.26 22.34
C GLY A 5 -25.76 16.26 22.65
N LYS A 6 -25.12 15.12 22.38
CA LYS A 6 -23.67 14.94 22.50
C LYS A 6 -22.94 16.05 21.74
N GLY A 7 -22.05 16.75 22.44
CA GLY A 7 -21.31 17.89 21.90
C GLY A 7 -20.42 17.50 20.71
N ALA A 8 -20.16 18.47 19.83
CA ALA A 8 -19.36 18.30 18.62
C ALA A 8 -17.97 17.65 18.87
N ASP A 9 -17.41 17.77 20.08
CA ASP A 9 -16.15 17.13 20.48
C ASP A 9 -16.26 15.62 20.74
N GLU A 10 -17.43 15.12 21.18
CA GLU A 10 -17.69 13.67 21.29
C GLU A 10 -17.92 13.05 19.90
N VAL A 11 -18.51 13.81 18.97
CA VAL A 11 -18.64 13.40 17.57
C VAL A 11 -17.26 13.40 16.89
N LYS A 12 -16.38 14.35 17.22
CA LYS A 12 -14.99 14.37 16.74
C LYS A 12 -14.20 13.13 17.20
N LYS A 13 -14.34 12.72 18.47
CA LYS A 13 -13.72 11.49 18.99
C LYS A 13 -14.27 10.19 18.38
N ILE A 14 -15.53 10.16 17.96
CA ILE A 14 -16.14 8.97 17.33
C ILE A 14 -15.79 8.90 15.83
N VAL A 15 -15.60 10.04 15.16
CA VAL A 15 -15.04 10.11 13.79
C VAL A 15 -13.52 9.81 13.80
N GLU A 16 -12.82 10.10 14.90
CA GLU A 16 -11.43 9.69 15.17
C GLU A 16 -11.29 8.21 15.62
N GLY A 17 -12.39 7.45 15.64
CA GLY A 17 -12.47 6.02 16.02
C GLY A 17 -11.84 5.03 15.02
N GLY A 18 -10.76 5.47 14.38
CA GLY A 18 -9.89 4.70 13.51
C GLY A 18 -8.69 5.56 13.18
N LEU A 19 -7.88 5.92 14.17
CA LEU A 19 -6.52 6.42 13.92
C LEU A 19 -5.77 5.31 13.16
N ASN A 20 -5.93 5.28 11.84
CA ASN A 20 -5.01 4.63 10.92
C ASN A 20 -3.68 5.31 11.19
N LYS A 21 -2.82 4.69 12.00
CA LYS A 21 -1.42 5.08 12.13
C LYS A 21 -0.63 4.25 11.12
N ALA A 22 0.52 4.79 10.70
CA ALA A 22 1.49 4.02 9.95
C ALA A 22 1.89 2.81 10.80
N PHE A 23 1.89 1.62 10.21
CA PHE A 23 2.20 0.36 10.89
C PHE A 23 3.51 0.42 11.68
N VAL A 24 4.53 1.05 11.10
CA VAL A 24 5.86 1.17 11.73
C VAL A 24 5.83 1.85 13.10
N ASN A 25 4.87 2.76 13.33
CA ASN A 25 4.71 3.47 14.60
C ASN A 25 4.13 2.58 15.69
N GLU A 26 3.46 1.48 15.33
CA GLU A 26 2.84 0.53 16.25
C GLU A 26 3.66 -0.76 16.41
N LEU A 27 4.61 -0.99 15.49
CA LEU A 27 5.37 -2.23 15.37
C LEU A 27 6.00 -2.66 16.69
N LEU A 28 6.70 -1.77 17.41
CA LEU A 28 7.39 -2.14 18.66
C LEU A 28 6.43 -2.69 19.73
N GLU A 29 5.23 -2.13 19.85
CA GLU A 29 4.23 -2.63 20.80
C GLU A 29 3.62 -3.96 20.36
N ILE A 30 3.49 -4.18 19.05
CA ILE A 30 3.02 -5.46 18.49
C ILE A 30 4.08 -6.56 18.71
N LEU A 31 5.37 -6.25 18.51
CA LEU A 31 6.48 -7.20 18.72
C LEU A 31 6.58 -7.64 20.18
N LYS A 32 6.37 -6.73 21.14
CA LYS A 32 6.33 -7.05 22.58
C LYS A 32 5.27 -8.09 22.93
N GLN A 33 4.11 -8.07 22.26
CA GLN A 33 3.03 -9.06 22.51
C GLN A 33 3.44 -10.47 22.10
N LYS A 34 4.33 -10.61 21.12
CA LYS A 34 4.92 -11.89 20.71
C LYS A 34 6.29 -12.18 21.33
N ARG A 35 6.80 -11.26 22.17
CA ARG A 35 8.11 -11.36 22.85
C ARG A 35 9.26 -11.61 21.88
N ILE A 36 9.21 -10.96 20.71
CA ILE A 36 10.30 -10.98 19.74
C ILE A 36 10.89 -9.58 19.56
N THR A 37 12.12 -9.53 19.11
CA THR A 37 12.86 -8.32 18.74
C THR A 37 12.56 -7.91 17.30
N LEU A 38 12.95 -6.67 16.96
CA LEU A 38 12.88 -6.19 15.57
C LEU A 38 13.75 -7.02 14.63
N ASP A 39 14.92 -7.47 15.09
CA ASP A 39 15.85 -8.27 14.30
C ASP A 39 15.31 -9.68 14.03
N GLU A 40 14.71 -10.32 15.04
CA GLU A 40 14.01 -11.59 14.85
C GLU A 40 12.85 -11.44 13.85
N PHE A 41 12.04 -10.37 13.97
CA PHE A 41 10.98 -10.10 13.01
C PHE A 41 11.51 -9.87 11.59
N ASN A 42 12.59 -9.10 11.44
CA ASN A 42 13.24 -8.87 10.15
C ASN A 42 13.77 -10.18 9.54
N ASN A 43 14.38 -11.05 10.35
CA ASN A 43 14.81 -12.38 9.91
C ASN A 43 13.60 -13.21 9.40
N LEU A 44 12.51 -13.24 10.17
CA LEU A 44 11.30 -13.98 9.80
C LEU A 44 10.68 -13.47 8.50
N ARG A 45 10.45 -12.16 8.36
CA ARG A 45 9.72 -11.61 7.20
C ARG A 45 10.51 -11.68 5.89
N LEU A 46 11.83 -11.84 5.94
CA LEU A 46 12.72 -11.85 4.77
C LEU A 46 13.07 -13.27 4.28
N ARG A 47 12.84 -14.30 5.11
CA ARG A 47 12.99 -15.72 4.78
C ARG A 47 11.85 -16.21 3.88
N ASP A 48 12.10 -17.29 3.15
CA ASP A 48 11.06 -17.97 2.40
C ASP A 48 10.04 -18.58 3.37
N VAL A 49 8.74 -18.37 3.12
CA VAL A 49 7.67 -18.92 3.96
C VAL A 49 7.65 -20.44 4.00
N ALA A 50 8.21 -21.11 2.98
CA ALA A 50 8.37 -22.56 2.96
C ALA A 50 9.39 -23.06 4.00
N GLU A 51 10.33 -22.21 4.41
CA GLU A 51 11.37 -22.52 5.40
C GLU A 51 10.97 -22.16 6.84
N LEU A 52 9.78 -21.58 7.03
CA LEU A 52 9.28 -21.19 8.34
C LEU A 52 8.54 -22.35 9.01
N THR A 53 8.76 -22.52 10.31
CA THR A 53 7.94 -23.37 11.17
C THR A 53 6.53 -22.80 11.32
N ASP A 54 5.56 -23.63 11.73
CA ASP A 54 4.18 -23.16 11.92
C ASP A 54 4.07 -22.06 12.99
N SER A 55 4.87 -22.13 14.06
CA SER A 55 4.91 -21.08 15.09
C SER A 55 5.47 -19.75 14.55
N GLU A 56 6.52 -19.80 13.72
CA GLU A 56 7.07 -18.61 13.06
C GLU A 56 6.03 -17.99 12.09
N LYS A 57 5.29 -18.82 11.35
CA LYS A 57 4.19 -18.36 10.48
C LYS A 57 3.07 -17.72 11.29
N GLU A 58 2.70 -18.28 12.43
CA GLU A 58 1.71 -17.68 13.34
C GLU A 58 2.13 -16.33 13.89
N ILE A 59 3.42 -16.17 14.22
CA ILE A 59 3.99 -14.88 14.64
C ILE A 59 3.89 -13.86 13.50
N LEU A 60 4.33 -14.21 12.29
CA LEU A 60 4.23 -13.32 11.12
C LEU A 60 2.78 -12.94 10.81
N LYS A 61 1.86 -13.91 10.82
CA LYS A 61 0.43 -13.66 10.62
C LYS A 61 -0.13 -12.73 11.67
N PHE A 62 0.21 -12.93 12.95
CA PHE A 62 -0.24 -12.06 14.02
C PHE A 62 0.21 -10.61 13.79
N ILE A 63 1.49 -10.42 13.47
CA ILE A 63 2.06 -9.10 13.22
C ILE A 63 1.42 -8.49 11.96
N ARG A 64 1.30 -9.24 10.86
CA ARG A 64 0.72 -8.75 9.62
C ARG A 64 -0.77 -8.43 9.74
N ASN A 65 -1.53 -9.25 10.47
CA ASN A 65 -2.97 -9.06 10.67
C ASN A 65 -3.29 -7.97 11.72
N SER A 66 -2.29 -7.48 12.45
CA SER A 66 -2.45 -6.28 13.29
C SER A 66 -2.61 -5.00 12.45
N VAL A 67 -2.14 -5.02 11.18
CA VAL A 67 -2.35 -3.93 10.23
C VAL A 67 -3.83 -3.95 9.79
N PRO A 68 -4.59 -2.86 10.01
CA PRO A 68 -5.98 -2.79 9.58
C PRO A 68 -6.16 -3.08 8.08
N MET A 69 -7.15 -3.92 7.76
CA MET A 69 -7.58 -4.12 6.37
C MET A 69 -8.16 -2.81 5.81
N PRO A 70 -7.92 -2.47 4.53
CA PRO A 70 -8.53 -1.34 3.88
C PRO A 70 -10.06 -1.40 3.90
N ASN A 71 -10.68 -0.24 4.07
CA ASN A 71 -12.11 -0.02 3.91
C ASN A 71 -12.36 1.09 2.86
N GLU A 72 -13.63 1.45 2.66
CA GLU A 72 -14.07 2.45 1.67
C GLU A 72 -13.46 3.85 1.84
N ASN A 73 -12.90 4.15 3.02
CA ASN A 73 -12.32 5.43 3.40
C ASN A 73 -10.78 5.35 3.55
N THR A 74 -10.19 4.18 3.34
CA THR A 74 -8.74 4.01 3.45
C THR A 74 -8.07 4.56 2.20
N LEU A 75 -7.24 5.59 2.37
CA LEU A 75 -6.42 6.10 1.26
C LEU A 75 -5.35 5.08 0.88
N MET A 76 -5.49 4.53 -0.32
CA MET A 76 -4.57 3.59 -0.93
C MET A 76 -3.62 4.31 -1.90
N GLN A 77 -2.48 3.67 -2.18
CA GLN A 77 -1.49 4.12 -3.14
C GLN A 77 -1.08 2.98 -4.07
N LYS A 78 -0.98 3.28 -5.36
CA LYS A 78 -0.38 2.43 -6.38
C LYS A 78 0.77 3.18 -7.05
N VAL A 79 1.95 2.59 -7.09
CA VAL A 79 3.05 3.09 -7.93
C VAL A 79 2.93 2.48 -9.32
N ILE A 80 3.13 3.31 -10.36
CA ILE A 80 3.01 2.96 -11.78
C ILE A 80 4.19 3.53 -12.59
N THR A 81 4.47 2.93 -13.74
CA THR A 81 5.53 3.40 -14.65
C THR A 81 5.13 4.68 -15.37
N VAL A 82 6.10 5.35 -16.01
CA VAL A 82 5.82 6.51 -16.88
C VAL A 82 4.90 6.13 -18.05
N GLU A 83 5.10 4.96 -18.64
CA GLU A 83 4.24 4.45 -19.72
C GLU A 83 2.78 4.29 -19.26
N ASP A 84 2.58 3.78 -18.04
CA ASP A 84 1.24 3.58 -17.49
C ASP A 84 0.55 4.90 -17.15
N ILE A 85 1.29 5.97 -16.80
CA ILE A 85 0.71 7.32 -16.65
C ILE A 85 -0.06 7.67 -17.93
N GLU A 86 0.57 7.54 -19.09
CA GLU A 86 -0.05 7.89 -20.37
C GLU A 86 -1.28 7.02 -20.68
N LYS A 87 -1.23 5.73 -20.33
CA LYS A 87 -2.39 4.83 -20.47
C LYS A 87 -3.56 5.24 -19.58
N TYR A 88 -3.32 5.76 -18.38
CA TYR A 88 -4.39 6.31 -17.54
C TYR A 88 -4.93 7.65 -18.08
N LEU A 89 -4.06 8.52 -18.58
CA LEU A 89 -4.45 9.82 -19.13
C LEU A 89 -5.30 9.69 -20.41
N ASN A 90 -4.93 8.76 -21.30
CA ASN A 90 -5.69 8.53 -22.53
C ASN A 90 -6.95 7.66 -22.33
N GLY A 91 -7.07 7.02 -21.16
CA GLY A 91 -8.20 6.18 -20.76
C GLY A 91 -8.10 4.72 -21.21
N THR A 92 -6.92 4.27 -21.65
CA THR A 92 -6.63 2.84 -21.85
C THR A 92 -6.75 2.09 -20.53
N TYR A 93 -6.24 2.68 -19.44
CA TYR A 93 -6.42 2.18 -18.08
C TYR A 93 -7.40 3.06 -17.31
N THR A 94 -8.38 2.40 -16.68
CA THR A 94 -9.47 3.08 -15.94
C THR A 94 -9.70 2.49 -14.54
N GLN A 95 -8.97 1.42 -14.21
CA GLN A 95 -9.08 0.66 -12.97
C GLN A 95 -7.68 0.39 -12.41
N VAL A 96 -7.58 0.21 -11.09
CA VAL A 96 -6.31 -0.12 -10.41
C VAL A 96 -6.23 -1.63 -10.16
N GLY A 97 -5.02 -2.20 -10.19
CA GLY A 97 -4.79 -3.62 -9.93
C GLY A 97 -3.39 -3.94 -9.39
N GLY A 98 -3.15 -5.23 -9.12
CA GLY A 98 -1.89 -5.73 -8.58
C GLY A 98 -1.60 -5.25 -7.15
N CYS A 99 -0.32 -5.17 -6.78
CA CYS A 99 0.10 -4.73 -5.45
C CYS A 99 -0.20 -3.25 -5.20
N VAL A 100 -0.71 -2.95 -4.01
CA VAL A 100 -1.08 -1.61 -3.51
C VAL A 100 -0.72 -1.50 -2.03
N THR A 101 -0.57 -0.28 -1.53
CA THR A 101 -0.29 -0.02 -0.11
C THR A 101 -1.30 0.96 0.46
N ARG A 102 -1.49 0.97 1.79
CA ARG A 102 -2.14 2.12 2.43
C ARG A 102 -1.16 3.29 2.33
N ALA A 103 -1.62 4.46 1.90
CA ALA A 103 -0.76 5.62 1.69
C ALA A 103 0.02 6.00 2.96
N ILE A 104 -0.60 5.81 4.13
CA ILE A 104 0.03 6.10 5.42
C ILE A 104 1.22 5.17 5.76
N ASP A 105 1.21 3.92 5.29
CA ASP A 105 2.30 2.96 5.58
C ASP A 105 3.55 3.22 4.73
N VAL A 106 3.46 4.12 3.76
CA VAL A 106 4.54 4.49 2.85
C VAL A 106 4.79 6.00 2.84
N GLU A 107 4.18 6.75 3.76
CA GLU A 107 4.29 8.20 3.80
C GLU A 107 5.75 8.66 4.02
N ASN A 108 6.57 7.85 4.69
CA ASN A 108 7.98 8.15 4.91
C ASN A 108 8.86 7.94 3.67
N LEU A 109 8.34 7.33 2.60
CA LEU A 109 9.07 7.11 1.35
C LEU A 109 8.87 8.34 0.46
N LYS A 110 9.86 9.24 0.46
CA LYS A 110 9.71 10.59 -0.10
C LYS A 110 10.25 10.73 -1.51
N THR A 111 11.15 9.85 -1.92
CA THR A 111 11.83 9.95 -3.23
C THR A 111 11.48 8.76 -4.12
N TYR A 112 11.80 8.90 -5.42
CA TYR A 112 11.75 7.79 -6.37
C TYR A 112 12.50 6.57 -5.81
N ASP A 113 13.73 6.75 -5.33
CA ASP A 113 14.58 5.65 -4.83
C ASP A 113 14.00 4.99 -3.57
N ASP A 114 13.38 5.78 -2.68
CA ASP A 114 12.72 5.26 -1.48
C ASP A 114 11.58 4.30 -1.83
N LEU A 115 10.72 4.68 -2.78
CA LEU A 115 9.62 3.83 -3.23
C LEU A 115 10.13 2.64 -4.07
N TYR A 116 11.10 2.88 -4.94
CA TYR A 116 11.67 1.84 -5.80
C TYR A 116 12.26 0.69 -4.96
N LYS A 117 13.08 1.01 -3.95
CA LYS A 117 13.69 0.03 -3.04
C LYS A 117 12.73 -0.46 -1.96
N GLY A 118 11.86 0.43 -1.46
CA GLY A 118 10.90 0.14 -0.41
C GLY A 118 9.85 -0.87 -0.87
N LEU A 119 9.21 -0.59 -2.00
CA LEU A 119 8.18 -1.45 -2.57
C LEU A 119 8.73 -2.60 -3.41
N ARG A 120 10.05 -2.81 -3.40
CA ARG A 120 10.75 -3.85 -4.16
C ARG A 120 10.40 -3.83 -5.64
N LEU A 121 10.40 -2.65 -6.23
CA LEU A 121 10.28 -2.43 -7.67
C LEU A 121 11.60 -2.70 -8.41
N ASP A 122 12.67 -3.01 -7.67
CA ASP A 122 14.00 -3.42 -8.13
C ASP A 122 14.13 -4.93 -8.40
N TYR A 123 13.02 -5.59 -8.73
CA TYR A 123 13.02 -7.02 -9.08
C TYR A 123 13.68 -7.28 -10.44
N PRO A 124 14.21 -8.49 -10.69
CA PRO A 124 14.74 -8.86 -12.01
C PRO A 124 13.70 -8.62 -13.11
N GLU A 125 14.13 -8.02 -14.23
CA GLU A 125 13.23 -7.67 -15.35
C GLU A 125 12.13 -6.66 -14.99
N SER A 126 12.34 -5.85 -13.96
CA SER A 126 11.44 -4.74 -13.65
C SER A 126 11.26 -3.80 -14.84
N VAL A 127 10.00 -3.42 -15.07
CA VAL A 127 9.59 -2.44 -16.08
C VAL A 127 9.88 -1.00 -15.64
N PHE A 128 10.28 -0.78 -14.39
CA PHE A 128 10.69 0.53 -13.89
C PHE A 128 12.16 0.76 -14.20
N ASN A 129 12.49 1.90 -14.82
CA ASN A 129 13.86 2.22 -15.21
C ASN A 129 14.37 3.47 -14.49
N PRO A 130 14.89 3.37 -13.24
CA PRO A 130 15.38 4.54 -12.49
C PRO A 130 16.52 5.30 -13.18
N THR A 131 17.24 4.66 -14.12
CA THR A 131 18.33 5.30 -14.86
C THR A 131 17.80 6.29 -15.88
N GLU A 132 16.76 5.91 -16.62
CA GLU A 132 16.19 6.71 -17.73
C GLU A 132 14.99 7.55 -17.30
N ASP A 133 14.17 7.04 -16.38
CA ASP A 133 12.96 7.71 -15.92
C ASP A 133 13.30 8.78 -14.88
N ASP A 134 12.93 10.04 -15.13
CA ASP A 134 13.08 11.13 -14.17
C ASP A 134 11.93 11.21 -13.15
N VAL A 135 10.85 10.49 -13.42
CA VAL A 135 9.65 10.41 -12.57
C VAL A 135 9.10 9.00 -12.53
N MET A 136 8.40 8.65 -11.44
CA MET A 136 7.43 7.55 -11.43
C MET A 136 6.03 8.10 -11.17
N GLY A 137 5.01 7.35 -11.58
CA GLY A 137 3.62 7.69 -11.28
C GLY A 137 3.15 7.10 -9.96
N MET A 138 2.29 7.84 -9.26
CA MET A 138 1.55 7.35 -8.11
C MET A 138 0.07 7.67 -8.28
N ILE A 139 -0.79 6.67 -8.08
CA ILE A 139 -2.23 6.87 -7.96
C ILE A 139 -2.60 6.78 -6.49
N ARG A 140 -3.11 7.88 -5.91
CA ARG A 140 -3.71 7.92 -4.57
C ARG A 140 -5.23 7.86 -4.70
N PHE A 141 -5.86 6.85 -4.09
CA PHE A 141 -7.26 6.56 -4.33
C PHE A 141 -7.96 5.95 -3.11
N THR A 142 -9.29 6.06 -3.10
CA THR A 142 -10.19 5.26 -2.26
C THR A 142 -11.10 4.45 -3.18
N THR A 143 -11.79 3.44 -2.68
CA THR A 143 -12.57 2.52 -3.51
C THR A 143 -13.75 1.91 -2.74
N GLU A 144 -14.89 1.71 -3.41
CA GLU A 144 -16.00 0.89 -2.88
C GLU A 144 -15.71 -0.63 -3.00
N ASP A 145 -14.74 -0.98 -3.84
CA ASP A 145 -14.30 -2.35 -4.10
C ASP A 145 -13.26 -2.85 -3.08
N PHE A 146 -13.15 -2.22 -1.91
CA PHE A 146 -12.11 -2.53 -0.90
C PHE A 146 -12.08 -4.01 -0.49
N LYS A 147 -13.22 -4.73 -0.57
CA LYS A 147 -13.29 -6.18 -0.29
C LYS A 147 -12.51 -7.04 -1.28
N LYS A 148 -12.15 -6.51 -2.45
CA LYS A 148 -11.28 -7.16 -3.44
C LYS A 148 -9.79 -6.97 -3.11
N ILE A 149 -9.44 -6.17 -2.11
CA ILE A 149 -8.07 -5.97 -1.63
C ILE A 149 -7.79 -6.99 -0.52
N THR A 150 -6.75 -7.79 -0.69
CA THR A 150 -6.38 -8.88 0.22
C THR A 150 -4.93 -8.75 0.67
N ILE A 151 -4.57 -9.48 1.73
CA ILE A 151 -3.18 -9.71 2.09
C ILE A 151 -2.67 -10.85 1.17
N PRO A 152 -1.57 -10.66 0.43
CA PRO A 152 -1.10 -11.66 -0.52
C PRO A 152 -0.34 -12.79 0.19
N TYR A 153 -1.07 -13.62 0.95
CA TYR A 153 -0.52 -14.82 1.57
C TYR A 153 -0.39 -15.94 0.55
N ARG A 154 0.77 -16.60 0.51
CA ARG A 154 0.96 -17.89 -0.18
C ARG A 154 0.20 -19.02 0.53
N THR A 155 0.13 -20.17 -0.13
CA THR A 155 -0.53 -21.38 0.39
C THR A 155 0.02 -21.82 1.75
N GLU A 156 1.33 -21.74 1.96
CA GLU A 156 2.00 -22.04 3.24
C GLU A 156 1.55 -21.09 4.36
N MET A 157 1.12 -19.89 4.00
CA MET A 157 0.53 -18.88 4.87
C MET A 157 -1.01 -18.93 4.87
N GLY A 158 -1.63 -19.96 4.30
CA GLY A 158 -3.08 -20.15 4.29
C GLY A 158 -3.84 -19.23 3.32
N GLY A 159 -3.15 -18.63 2.35
CA GLY A 159 -3.76 -17.92 1.23
C GLY A 159 -3.64 -18.69 -0.09
N ASN A 160 -3.75 -17.97 -1.20
CA ASN A 160 -3.65 -18.52 -2.55
C ASN A 160 -2.82 -17.63 -3.50
N ALA A 161 -2.12 -16.63 -2.95
CA ALA A 161 -1.30 -15.73 -3.74
C ALA A 161 -0.08 -16.48 -4.30
N SER A 162 0.26 -16.20 -5.55
CA SER A 162 1.43 -16.72 -6.23
C SER A 162 2.27 -15.58 -6.80
N GLY A 163 3.54 -15.85 -7.03
CA GLY A 163 4.51 -14.91 -7.57
C GLY A 163 5.91 -15.48 -7.45
N GLU A 164 6.87 -14.85 -8.11
CA GLU A 164 8.29 -15.21 -8.03
C GLU A 164 9.04 -14.26 -7.10
N THR A 165 10.24 -14.65 -6.67
CA THR A 165 11.13 -13.77 -5.90
C THR A 165 11.27 -12.42 -6.63
N PRO A 166 11.10 -11.27 -5.95
CA PRO A 166 11.15 -11.05 -4.51
C PRO A 166 9.81 -11.12 -3.75
N PHE A 167 8.75 -11.67 -4.33
CA PHE A 167 7.46 -11.84 -3.64
C PHE A 167 7.58 -12.77 -2.42
N THR A 168 7.31 -12.21 -1.24
CA THR A 168 7.50 -12.91 0.05
C THR A 168 6.38 -13.89 0.38
N GLY A 169 5.15 -13.63 -0.07
CA GLY A 169 4.00 -14.44 0.30
C GLY A 169 3.58 -14.38 1.77
N ASN A 170 4.16 -13.47 2.57
CA ASN A 170 3.85 -13.28 3.98
C ASN A 170 3.15 -11.95 4.27
N GLY A 171 2.81 -11.18 3.22
CA GLY A 171 2.13 -9.91 3.34
C GLY A 171 3.03 -8.71 3.68
N PHE A 172 4.36 -8.87 3.69
CA PHE A 172 5.30 -7.75 3.76
C PHE A 172 6.19 -7.69 2.52
N THR A 173 6.54 -6.49 2.08
CA THR A 173 7.57 -6.32 1.06
C THR A 173 8.94 -6.78 1.57
N LYS A 174 9.79 -7.25 0.65
CA LYS A 174 11.19 -7.59 0.95
C LYS A 174 12.12 -6.37 0.85
N ALA A 175 11.67 -5.18 1.23
CA ALA A 175 12.34 -3.87 1.01
C ALA A 175 13.88 -3.91 1.15
N THR A 176 14.61 -3.30 0.20
CA THR A 176 16.08 -3.27 0.20
C THR A 176 16.69 -2.05 0.92
N ASN A 177 15.85 -1.12 1.36
CA ASN A 177 16.25 0.07 2.13
C ASN A 177 15.87 -0.02 3.62
N GLY A 178 15.61 -1.22 4.14
CA GLY A 178 15.32 -1.47 5.55
C GLY A 178 13.89 -1.14 6.00
N ASN A 179 13.05 -0.58 5.13
CA ASN A 179 11.65 -0.30 5.46
C ASN A 179 10.84 -1.59 5.69
N ILE A 180 9.79 -1.46 6.50
CA ILE A 180 8.87 -2.55 6.84
C ILE A 180 7.49 -2.12 6.36
N ILE A 181 7.12 -2.59 5.17
CA ILE A 181 5.91 -2.13 4.48
C ILE A 181 4.93 -3.30 4.37
N PRO A 182 3.74 -3.21 5.00
CA PRO A 182 2.64 -4.12 4.75
C PRO A 182 2.21 -4.04 3.29
N GLU A 183 2.18 -5.18 2.63
CA GLU A 183 1.75 -5.31 1.24
C GLU A 183 0.29 -5.74 1.17
N PHE A 184 -0.48 -5.12 0.29
CA PHE A 184 -1.81 -5.56 -0.11
C PHE A 184 -1.84 -5.82 -1.62
N GLN A 185 -2.79 -6.62 -2.07
CA GLN A 185 -2.96 -6.93 -3.48
C GLN A 185 -4.44 -6.87 -3.86
N CYS A 186 -4.72 -6.31 -5.03
CA CYS A 186 -6.05 -6.38 -5.62
C CYS A 186 -6.23 -7.76 -6.27
N SER A 187 -7.20 -8.54 -5.79
CA SER A 187 -7.54 -9.86 -6.36
C SER A 187 -8.10 -9.80 -7.78
N LYS A 188 -8.60 -8.63 -8.19
CA LYS A 188 -9.04 -8.26 -9.54
C LYS A 188 -8.76 -6.77 -9.75
N TYR A 189 -8.89 -6.27 -10.98
CA TYR A 189 -8.98 -4.83 -11.20
C TYR A 189 -10.19 -4.25 -10.43
N ILE A 190 -9.98 -3.08 -9.81
CA ILE A 190 -10.95 -2.40 -8.96
C ILE A 190 -11.26 -1.01 -9.49
N ASP A 191 -12.53 -0.62 -9.36
CA ASP A 191 -12.95 0.75 -9.65
C ASP A 191 -12.48 1.68 -8.53
N ILE A 192 -12.08 2.90 -8.89
CA ILE A 192 -11.62 3.92 -7.93
C ILE A 192 -12.67 5.03 -7.79
N LYS A 193 -12.71 5.68 -6.63
CA LYS A 193 -13.65 6.79 -6.38
C LYS A 193 -13.25 8.03 -7.18
N ASP A 194 -14.25 8.85 -7.45
CA ASP A 194 -14.07 10.18 -8.01
C ASP A 194 -13.07 11.00 -7.17
N GLY A 195 -12.29 11.84 -7.83
CA GLY A 195 -11.29 12.66 -7.15
C GLY A 195 -9.96 11.95 -6.86
N ALA A 196 -9.79 10.67 -7.26
CA ALA A 196 -8.50 9.99 -7.13
C ALA A 196 -7.40 10.75 -7.89
N GLN A 197 -6.19 10.76 -7.35
CA GLN A 197 -5.10 11.61 -7.81
C GLN A 197 -4.05 10.80 -8.56
N LEU A 198 -3.66 11.25 -9.75
CA LEU A 198 -2.44 10.80 -10.43
C LEU A 198 -1.34 11.84 -10.20
N ILE A 199 -0.23 11.41 -9.61
CA ILE A 199 0.88 12.24 -9.16
C ILE A 199 2.16 11.74 -9.85
N GLU A 200 2.95 12.66 -10.39
CA GLU A 200 4.33 12.40 -10.82
C GLU A 200 5.27 12.66 -9.63
N LEU A 201 6.07 11.68 -9.24
CA LEU A 201 7.12 11.81 -8.22
C LEU A 201 8.49 11.89 -8.88
N ARG A 202 9.20 13.00 -8.67
CA ARG A 202 10.58 13.20 -9.15
C ARG A 202 11.62 12.53 -8.25
N LYS A 203 12.82 12.33 -8.80
CA LYS A 203 13.98 11.79 -8.08
C LYS A 203 14.34 12.56 -6.80
N ASP A 204 14.15 13.87 -6.78
CA ASP A 204 14.39 14.74 -5.61
C ASP A 204 13.26 14.71 -4.56
N GLY A 205 12.19 13.95 -4.82
CA GLY A 205 11.01 13.85 -3.96
C GLY A 205 9.93 14.89 -4.24
N THR A 206 10.09 15.73 -5.25
CA THR A 206 9.04 16.67 -5.67
C THR A 206 7.84 15.91 -6.24
N GLU A 207 6.69 16.04 -5.59
CA GLU A 207 5.40 15.55 -6.10
C GLU A 207 4.73 16.63 -6.97
N LYS A 208 4.23 16.23 -8.14
CA LYS A 208 3.40 17.08 -9.00
C LYS A 208 2.08 16.37 -9.28
N LEU A 209 0.98 16.95 -8.81
CA LEU A 209 -0.36 16.50 -9.18
C LEU A 209 -0.57 16.70 -10.69
N ARG A 210 -0.81 15.60 -11.39
CA ARG A 210 -0.84 15.56 -12.86
C ARG A 210 -2.26 15.52 -13.41
N ALA A 211 -3.13 14.73 -12.77
CA ALA A 211 -4.52 14.55 -13.19
C ALA A 211 -5.39 14.10 -12.02
N ILE A 212 -6.70 14.32 -12.16
CA ILE A 212 -7.74 13.85 -11.24
C ILE A 212 -8.67 12.89 -11.97
N TYR A 213 -8.99 11.77 -11.35
CA TYR A 213 -9.96 10.83 -11.88
C TYR A 213 -11.36 11.42 -11.79
N ASP A 214 -12.02 11.49 -12.94
CA ASP A 214 -13.43 11.82 -13.10
C ASP A 214 -14.19 10.50 -13.33
N LYS A 215 -15.08 10.17 -12.38
CA LYS A 215 -15.87 8.94 -12.41
C LYS A 215 -16.92 8.93 -13.53
N ASP A 216 -17.43 10.09 -13.94
CA ASP A 216 -18.47 10.19 -14.97
C ASP A 216 -17.88 9.90 -16.34
N THR A 217 -16.68 10.42 -16.62
CA THR A 217 -15.95 10.15 -17.86
C THR A 217 -15.06 8.90 -17.79
N LYS A 218 -14.86 8.34 -16.58
CA LYS A 218 -13.97 7.21 -16.26
C LYS A 218 -12.53 7.42 -16.71
N LYS A 219 -12.02 8.65 -16.58
CA LYS A 219 -10.66 9.03 -17.03
C LYS A 219 -9.96 9.90 -16.02
N PHE A 220 -8.64 9.84 -16.03
CA PHE A 220 -7.83 10.87 -15.38
C PHE A 220 -7.80 12.11 -16.28
N VAL A 221 -8.40 13.19 -15.81
CA VAL A 221 -8.42 14.48 -16.49
C VAL A 221 -7.22 15.29 -16.02
N GLU A 222 -6.37 15.68 -16.96
CA GLU A 222 -5.18 16.49 -16.69
C GLU A 222 -5.53 17.83 -16.06
N ILE A 223 -4.75 18.24 -15.06
CA ILE A 223 -4.85 19.58 -14.51
C ILE A 223 -4.07 20.52 -15.44
N LYS A 224 -4.79 21.43 -16.10
CA LYS A 224 -4.17 22.49 -16.88
C LYS A 224 -3.48 23.47 -15.92
N ARG A 225 -2.22 23.79 -16.23
CA ARG A 225 -1.48 24.88 -15.58
C ARG A 225 -2.03 26.23 -16.00
#